data_AF-A0A7X4JN46-F1
#
_entry.id   AF-A0A7X4JN46-F1
#
_cell.length_a   1.000
_cell.length_b   1.000
_cell.length_c   1.000
_cell.angle_alpha   90.00
_cell.angle_beta   90.00
_cell.angle_gamma   90.00
#
_symmetry.space_group_name_H-M   'P 1'
#
loop_
_entity.id
_entity.type
_entity.pdbx_description
1 polymer ?
#
loop_
_entity_poly.entity_id
_entity_poly.type
_entity_poly.pdbx_seq_one_letter_code
_entity_poly.pdbx_strand_id
1 'polypeptide(L)'
;MARIRVQDENREITDHQEISEFLKPFGISYENWDVEGRVGPEATNEEILEAYAPEIERLKEQGGFVTADVINVTPETPGLED
;
A
#
# COMPACT_ATOMS: atom_id res chain seq x y z
N MET A 1 10.51 0.68 -0.98
CA MET A 1 10.14 1.30 -2.27
C MET A 1 9.57 0.22 -3.17
N ALA A 2 8.50 0.51 -3.90
CA ALA A 2 7.90 -0.43 -4.83
C ALA A 2 8.85 -0.70 -6.01
N ARG A 3 8.79 -1.91 -6.57
CA ARG A 3 9.52 -2.31 -7.79
C ARG A 3 8.66 -3.26 -8.60
N ILE A 4 8.69 -3.12 -9.92
CA ILE A 4 8.06 -4.06 -10.85
C ILE A 4 9.17 -4.82 -11.56
N ARG A 5 9.06 -6.15 -11.59
CA ARG A 5 9.97 -7.01 -12.37
C ARG A 5 9.19 -7.77 -13.42
N VAL A 6 9.48 -7.48 -14.69
CA VAL A 6 8.93 -8.25 -15.81
C VAL A 6 9.89 -9.38 -16.12
N GLN A 7 9.49 -10.61 -15.80
CA GLN A 7 10.36 -11.79 -15.87
C GLN A 7 10.78 -12.10 -17.31
N ASP A 8 9.83 -12.03 -18.26
CA ASP A 8 10.06 -12.34 -19.67
C ASP A 8 11.08 -11.39 -20.32
N GLU A 9 11.07 -10.12 -19.91
CA GLU A 9 11.95 -9.07 -20.44
C GLU A 9 13.22 -8.85 -19.58
N ASN A 10 13.33 -9.55 -18.43
CA ASN A 10 14.30 -9.28 -17.37
C ASN A 10 14.45 -7.78 -17.03
N ARG A 11 13.33 -7.05 -17.09
CA ARG A 11 13.25 -5.61 -16.87
C ARG A 11 12.84 -5.32 -15.43
N GLU A 12 13.47 -4.32 -14.84
CA GLU A 12 13.10 -3.78 -13.52
C GLU A 12 12.70 -2.32 -13.64
N ILE A 13 11.61 -1.94 -12.99
CA ILE A 13 11.10 -0.57 -12.89
C ILE A 13 11.06 -0.19 -11.42
N THR A 14 11.74 0.90 -11.06
CA THR A 14 11.84 1.41 -9.68
C THR A 14 11.38 2.85 -9.52
N ASP A 15 11.29 3.60 -10.62
CA ASP A 15 10.78 4.97 -10.62
C ASP A 15 9.26 5.00 -10.37
N HIS A 16 8.81 5.88 -9.48
CA HIS A 16 7.42 5.95 -9.06
C HIS A 16 6.45 6.34 -10.19
N GLN A 17 6.88 7.25 -11.07
CA GLN A 17 6.08 7.68 -12.21
C GLN A 17 5.99 6.53 -13.24
N GLU A 18 7.13 5.90 -13.54
CA GLU A 18 7.17 4.78 -14.48
C GLU A 18 6.34 3.58 -13.98
N ILE A 19 6.34 3.29 -12.68
CA ILE A 19 5.49 2.26 -12.06
C ILE A 19 4.00 2.58 -12.27
N SER A 20 3.58 3.83 -12.00
CA SER A 20 2.18 4.24 -12.14
C SER A 20 1.71 4.14 -13.60
N GLU A 21 2.54 4.60 -14.53
CA GLU A 21 2.23 4.52 -15.97
C GLU A 21 2.20 3.08 -16.48
N PHE A 22 3.10 2.23 -16.00
CA PHE A 22 3.14 0.80 -16.36
C PHE A 22 1.90 0.04 -15.86
N LEU A 23 1.40 0.36 -14.66
CA LEU A 23 0.27 -0.34 -14.04
C LEU A 23 -1.11 0.11 -14.54
N LYS A 24 -1.22 1.38 -14.94
CA LYS A 24 -2.46 2.00 -15.45
C LYS A 24 -3.19 1.20 -16.54
N PRO A 25 -2.53 0.68 -17.61
CA PRO A 25 -3.23 -0.11 -18.63
C PRO A 25 -3.82 -1.43 -18.12
N PHE A 26 -3.34 -1.94 -16.98
CA PHE A 26 -3.87 -3.15 -16.35
C PHE A 26 -5.01 -2.86 -15.35
N GLY A 27 -5.42 -1.60 -15.22
CA GLY A 27 -6.43 -1.18 -14.23
C GLY A 27 -5.91 -1.16 -12.80
N ILE A 28 -4.59 -1.21 -12.61
CA ILE A 28 -3.95 -1.19 -11.29
C ILE A 28 -3.58 0.26 -10.97
N SER A 29 -4.08 0.77 -9.84
CA SER A 29 -3.72 2.09 -9.33
C SER A 29 -2.56 1.97 -8.34
N TYR A 30 -1.54 2.81 -8.52
CA TYR A 30 -0.40 2.90 -7.62
C TYR A 30 -0.25 4.31 -7.08
N GLU A 31 -0.11 4.43 -5.77
CA GLU A 31 0.12 5.68 -5.07
C GLU A 31 1.24 5.50 -4.05
N ASN A 32 2.06 6.54 -3.91
CA ASN A 32 3.06 6.62 -2.85
C ASN A 32 2.66 7.76 -1.93
N TRP A 33 2.40 7.44 -0.67
CA TRP A 33 2.09 8.43 0.36
C TRP A 33 3.35 8.69 1.19
N ASP A 34 3.57 9.96 1.52
CA ASP A 34 4.67 10.35 2.39
C ASP A 34 4.32 9.97 3.84
N VAL A 35 5.08 9.03 4.40
CA VAL A 35 4.84 8.41 5.71
C VAL A 35 5.76 8.99 6.80
N GLU A 36 6.70 9.86 6.44
CA GLU A 36 7.78 10.25 7.34
C GLU A 36 7.22 10.96 8.59
N GLY A 37 7.43 10.34 9.75
CA GLY A 37 7.02 10.88 11.05
C GLY A 37 5.54 10.75 11.44
N ARG A 38 4.69 10.12 10.61
CA ARG A 38 3.25 9.99 10.93
C ARG A 38 2.92 8.87 11.91
N VAL A 39 3.66 7.77 11.86
CA VAL A 39 3.35 6.54 12.59
C VAL A 39 4.67 5.94 13.11
N GLY A 40 4.72 5.64 14.41
CA GLY A 40 5.85 4.97 15.05
C GLY A 40 5.75 3.44 14.96
N PRO A 41 6.85 2.71 15.25
CA PRO A 41 6.85 1.24 15.24
C PRO A 41 5.93 0.62 16.31
N GLU A 42 5.57 1.39 17.34
CA GLU A 42 4.68 0.97 18.44
C GLU A 42 3.26 1.57 18.32
N ALA A 43 2.94 2.23 17.19
CA ALA A 43 1.64 2.83 16.98
C ALA A 43 0.54 1.76 16.99
N THR A 44 -0.55 2.07 17.67
CA THR A 44 -1.75 1.24 17.69
C THR A 44 -2.46 1.25 16.34
N ASN A 45 -3.32 0.25 16.09
CA ASN A 45 -4.11 0.18 14.87
C ASN A 45 -4.98 1.45 14.66
N GLU A 46 -5.50 2.01 15.75
CA GLU A 46 -6.31 3.24 15.72
C GLU A 46 -5.45 4.44 15.29
N GLU A 47 -4.25 4.62 15.87
CA GLU A 47 -3.33 5.70 15.48
C GLU A 47 -2.88 5.58 14.02
N ILE A 48 -2.69 4.36 13.52
CA ILE A 48 -2.39 4.10 12.11
C ILE A 48 -3.58 4.54 11.24
N LEU A 49 -4.80 4.12 11.57
CA LEU A 49 -6.00 4.49 10.81
C LEU A 49 -6.23 6.01 10.81
N GLU A 50 -6.02 6.67 11.94
CA GLU A 50 -6.14 8.13 12.04
C GLU A 50 -5.07 8.85 11.20
N ALA A 51 -3.83 8.37 11.20
CA ALA A 51 -2.73 8.96 10.43
C ALA A 51 -2.95 8.87 8.90
N TYR A 52 -3.68 7.86 8.44
CA TYR A 52 -4.02 7.63 7.02
C TYR A 52 -5.47 7.97 6.67
N ALA A 53 -6.24 8.53 7.61
CA ALA A 53 -7.65 8.86 7.40
C ALA A 53 -7.89 9.67 6.11
N PRO A 54 -7.15 10.75 5.80
CA PRO A 54 -7.45 11.55 4.60
C PRO A 54 -7.23 10.78 3.29
N GLU A 55 -6.20 9.94 3.20
CA GLU A 55 -5.97 9.11 2.02
C GLU A 55 -7.00 7.97 1.91
N ILE A 56 -7.35 7.34 3.03
CA ILE A 56 -8.37 6.29 3.12
C ILE A 56 -9.74 6.83 2.72
N GLU A 57 -10.15 8.00 3.22
CA GLU A 57 -11.44 8.61 2.89
C GLU A 57 -11.54 8.88 1.39
N ARG A 58 -10.50 9.47 0.78
CA ARG A 58 -10.45 9.67 -0.67
C ARG A 58 -10.56 8.36 -1.44
N LEU A 59 -9.88 7.30 -1.00
CA LEU A 59 -9.99 5.97 -1.62
C LEU A 59 -11.39 5.38 -1.46
N LYS A 60 -12.02 5.55 -0.30
CA LYS A 60 -13.40 5.11 -0.04
C LYS A 60 -14.39 5.80 -0.99
N GLU A 61 -14.25 7.11 -1.17
CA GLU A 61 -15.08 7.88 -2.10
C GLU A 61 -14.85 7.46 -3.57
N GLN A 62 -13.60 7.21 -3.96
CA GLN A 62 -13.25 6.83 -5.34
C GLN A 62 -13.64 5.38 -5.68
N GLY A 63 -13.41 4.45 -4.76
CA GLY A 63 -13.61 3.01 -4.98
C GLY A 63 -14.93 2.45 -4.44
N GLY A 64 -15.71 3.26 -3.70
CA GLY A 64 -16.95 2.83 -3.05
C GLY A 64 -16.71 1.90 -1.85
N PHE A 65 -15.54 1.98 -1.20
CA PHE A 65 -15.22 1.15 -0.04
C PHE A 65 -15.91 1.65 1.23
N VAL A 66 -16.41 0.73 2.05
CA VAL A 66 -17.21 1.07 3.25
C VAL A 66 -16.36 1.10 4.52
N THR A 67 -15.39 0.20 4.63
CA THR A 67 -14.58 -0.02 5.83
C THR A 67 -13.10 -0.05 5.50
N ALA A 68 -12.27 0.38 6.45
CA ALA A 68 -10.82 0.21 6.44
C ALA A 68 -10.42 -0.40 7.78
N ASP A 69 -9.44 -1.30 7.77
CA ASP A 69 -8.93 -1.99 8.96
C ASP A 69 -7.42 -2.21 8.82
N VAL A 70 -6.73 -2.42 9.94
CA VAL A 70 -5.28 -2.61 10.01
C VAL A 70 -4.98 -4.01 10.53
N ILE A 71 -4.18 -4.75 9.75
CA ILE A 71 -3.70 -6.08 10.12
C ILE A 71 -2.18 -6.01 10.22
N ASN A 72 -1.62 -6.42 11.36
CA ASN A 72 -0.18 -6.57 11.54
C ASN A 72 0.19 -8.05 11.42
N VAL A 73 1.06 -8.36 10.45
CA VAL A 73 1.51 -9.74 10.18
C VAL A 73 2.97 -9.86 10.60
N THR A 74 3.21 -10.59 11.68
CA THR A 74 4.55 -10.93 12.20
C THR A 74 4.85 -12.42 11.98
N PRO A 75 6.12 -12.87 12.01
CA PRO A 75 6.46 -14.30 11.88
C PRO A 75 5.78 -15.22 12.91
N GLU A 76 5.29 -14.66 14.02
CA GLU A 76 4.60 -15.39 15.10
C GLU A 76 3.07 -15.44 14.90
N THR A 77 2.54 -14.83 13.82
CA THR A 77 1.10 -14.80 13.57
C THR A 77 0.60 -16.21 13.26
N PRO A 78 -0.36 -16.75 14.03
CA PRO A 78 -0.86 -18.10 13.83
C PRO A 78 -1.56 -18.22 12.46
N GLY A 79 -1.37 -19.36 11.78
CA GLY A 79 -1.98 -19.61 10.46
C GLY A 79 -1.21 -19.04 9.28
N LEU A 80 0.06 -18.62 9.47
CA LEU A 80 1.01 -18.30 8.39
C LEU A 80 1.67 -19.54 7.74
N GLU A 81 1.41 -20.73 8.28
CA GLU A 81 1.98 -21.98 7.75
C GLU A 81 1.14 -22.47 6.55
N ASP A 82 1.85 -22.52 5.39
CA ASP A 82 1.53 -23.01 4.03
C ASP A 82 0.57 -22.21 3.11
#